data_AF-A0A0R1LXT4-F1
#
_entry.id   AF-A0A0R1LXT4-F1
#
_cell.length_a   1.000
_cell.length_b   1.000
_cell.length_c   1.000
_cell.angle_alpha   90.00
_cell.angle_beta   90.00
_cell.angle_gamma   90.00
#
_symmetry.space_group_name_H-M   'P 1'
#
loop_
_entity.id
_entity.type
_entity.pdbx_description
1 polymer ?
#
loop_
_entity_poly.entity_id
_entity_poly.type
_entity_poly.pdbx_seq_one_letter_code
_entity_poly.pdbx_strand_id
1 'polypeptide(L)'
;MASPQAQSVWPVMMAELQKPMLSQNGEPTYAEIATYAVVRLYAIHQQSIDTCVYSPSVNQYNEKSEGVSLFVALAGLRQNEDVKVALDRRVQPLLATTNVNSVINSLTHLVAILKGSQRTCKVDYARLANDLFQFQISYEQANRVRLNWGRQYFYSNNKSKKEQNEGKKN
;
A
#
# COMPACT_ATOMS: atom_id res chain seq x y z
N MET A 1 -10.39 6.33 -11.63
CA MET A 1 -10.22 7.00 -12.93
C MET A 1 -11.50 7.61 -13.46
N ALA A 2 -12.66 6.93 -13.42
CA ALA A 2 -13.94 7.51 -13.85
C ALA A 2 -14.64 8.44 -12.83
N SER A 3 -14.01 8.80 -11.71
CA SER A 3 -14.64 9.68 -10.71
C SER A 3 -14.26 11.14 -10.99
N PRO A 4 -15.16 12.12 -10.77
CA PRO A 4 -14.88 13.55 -11.03
C PRO A 4 -13.64 14.07 -10.29
N GLN A 5 -13.32 13.51 -9.12
CA GLN A 5 -12.13 13.85 -8.34
C GLN A 5 -10.82 13.46 -9.01
N ALA A 6 -10.85 12.55 -10.01
CA ALA A 6 -9.67 12.21 -10.79
C ALA A 6 -9.26 13.34 -11.76
N GLN A 7 -10.23 14.14 -12.21
CA GLN A 7 -9.99 15.17 -13.22
C GLN A 7 -8.99 16.23 -12.77
N SER A 8 -9.01 16.59 -11.48
CA SER A 8 -8.08 17.58 -10.92
C SER A 8 -6.63 17.10 -10.86
N VAL A 9 -6.39 15.79 -10.84
CA VAL A 9 -5.03 15.20 -10.77
C VAL A 9 -4.53 14.68 -12.12
N TRP A 10 -5.38 14.61 -13.14
CA TRP A 10 -4.99 14.13 -14.48
C TRP A 10 -3.80 14.86 -15.08
N PRO A 11 -3.71 16.21 -15.08
CA PRO A 11 -2.60 16.90 -15.73
C PRO A 11 -1.23 16.49 -15.16
N VAL A 12 -1.13 16.38 -13.83
CA VAL A 12 0.09 15.98 -13.14
C VAL A 12 0.38 14.50 -13.35
N MET A 13 -0.64 13.64 -13.21
CA MET A 13 -0.47 12.20 -13.35
C MET A 13 -0.08 11.80 -14.78
N MET A 14 -0.76 12.34 -15.80
CA MET A 14 -0.53 11.96 -17.19
C MET A 14 0.82 12.45 -17.72
N ALA A 15 1.35 13.56 -17.19
CA ALA A 15 2.67 14.07 -17.54
C ALA A 15 3.81 13.10 -17.15
N GLU A 16 3.61 12.30 -16.10
CA GLU A 16 4.61 11.36 -15.57
C GLU A 16 4.49 9.94 -16.17
N LEU A 17 3.43 9.66 -16.94
CA LEU A 17 3.20 8.36 -17.56
C LEU A 17 3.77 8.33 -18.99
N GLN A 18 4.46 7.24 -19.33
CA GLN A 18 4.95 7.04 -20.69
C GLN A 18 3.77 6.81 -21.65
N LYS A 19 3.91 7.26 -22.91
CA LYS A 19 2.86 7.14 -23.94
C LYS A 19 2.21 5.74 -24.05
N PRO A 20 2.93 4.61 -23.95
CA PRO A 20 2.31 3.28 -23.99
C PRO A 20 1.45 2.93 -22.77
N MET A 21 1.59 3.66 -21.66
CA MET A 21 0.83 3.47 -20.42
C MET A 21 -0.49 4.24 -20.44
N LEU A 22 -0.66 5.20 -21.36
CA LEU A 22 -1.84 6.03 -21.47
C LEU A 22 -2.92 5.37 -22.32
N SER A 23 -4.18 5.59 -21.96
CA SER A 23 -5.31 5.12 -22.75
C SER A 23 -5.35 5.75 -24.15
N GLN A 24 -5.72 4.95 -25.15
CA GLN A 24 -5.93 5.41 -26.53
C GLN A 24 -7.41 5.41 -26.96
N ASN A 25 -8.29 4.85 -26.13
CA ASN A 25 -9.71 4.65 -26.43
C ASN A 25 -10.64 5.23 -25.36
N GLY A 26 -10.09 5.91 -24.35
CA GLY A 26 -10.86 6.51 -23.24
C GLY A 26 -11.12 5.56 -22.07
N GLU A 27 -10.86 4.26 -22.22
CA GLU A 27 -10.93 3.31 -21.11
C GLU A 27 -9.62 3.33 -20.30
N PRO A 28 -9.67 3.48 -18.97
CA PRO A 28 -8.47 3.58 -18.16
C PRO A 28 -7.57 2.34 -18.26
N THR A 29 -6.27 2.54 -18.47
CA THR A 29 -5.30 1.45 -18.45
C THR A 29 -5.03 0.96 -17.03
N TYR A 30 -4.43 -0.23 -16.89
CA TYR A 30 -4.01 -0.73 -15.58
C TYR A 30 -3.01 0.20 -14.88
N ALA A 31 -2.15 0.85 -15.65
CA ALA A 31 -1.18 1.83 -15.14
C ALA A 31 -1.89 3.08 -14.61
N GLU A 32 -2.82 3.63 -15.38
CA GLU A 32 -3.64 4.78 -14.97
C GLU A 32 -4.46 4.48 -13.71
N ILE A 33 -5.08 3.30 -13.63
CA ILE A 33 -5.82 2.86 -12.45
C ILE A 33 -4.90 2.77 -11.23
N ALA A 34 -3.74 2.12 -11.37
CA ALA A 34 -2.79 1.93 -10.28
C ALA A 34 -2.20 3.25 -9.76
N THR A 35 -1.74 4.11 -10.68
CA THR A 35 -1.16 5.42 -10.33
C THR A 35 -2.19 6.30 -9.64
N TYR A 36 -3.39 6.45 -10.21
CA TYR A 36 -4.43 7.26 -9.59
C TYR A 36 -4.82 6.73 -8.20
N ALA A 37 -5.00 5.41 -8.07
CA ALA A 37 -5.34 4.80 -6.80
C ALA A 37 -4.30 5.13 -5.72
N VAL A 38 -3.02 4.98 -6.04
CA VAL A 38 -1.94 5.23 -5.09
C VAL A 38 -1.74 6.70 -4.75
N VAL A 39 -1.83 7.60 -5.74
CA VAL A 39 -1.78 9.06 -5.47
C VAL A 39 -2.90 9.44 -4.52
N ARG A 40 -4.11 8.89 -4.71
CA ARG A 40 -5.23 9.09 -3.80
C ARG A 40 -4.96 8.53 -2.41
N LEU A 41 -4.40 7.33 -2.30
CA LEU A 41 -4.02 6.74 -1.00
C LEU A 41 -2.96 7.57 -0.28
N TYR A 42 -1.95 8.06 -1.01
CA TYR A 42 -0.94 8.98 -0.48
C TYR A 42 -1.60 10.26 0.04
N ALA A 43 -2.47 10.90 -0.74
CA ALA A 43 -3.15 12.14 -0.34
C ALA A 43 -3.99 11.94 0.95
N ILE A 44 -4.67 10.79 1.08
CA ILE A 44 -5.41 10.45 2.30
C ILE A 44 -4.49 10.39 3.50
N HIS A 45 -3.34 9.73 3.37
CA HIS A 45 -2.35 9.60 4.45
C HIS A 45 -1.69 10.95 4.78
N GLN A 46 -1.30 11.72 3.76
CA GLN A 46 -0.61 13.00 3.91
C GLN A 46 -1.50 14.11 4.48
N GLN A 47 -2.81 14.07 4.25
CA GLN A 47 -3.73 15.12 4.66
C GLN A 47 -3.64 15.39 6.17
N SER A 48 -3.44 16.66 6.53
CA SER A 48 -3.29 17.12 7.93
C SER A 48 -2.04 16.59 8.65
N ILE A 49 -1.02 16.16 7.88
CA ILE A 49 0.32 15.83 8.38
C ILE A 49 1.31 16.75 7.66
N ASP A 50 2.11 17.52 8.40
CA ASP A 50 3.03 18.51 7.82
C ASP A 50 4.29 17.87 7.23
N THR A 51 4.67 16.69 7.72
CA THR A 51 5.84 15.95 7.22
C THR A 51 5.46 14.97 6.12
N CYS A 52 6.36 14.77 5.16
CA CYS A 52 6.10 13.85 4.05
C CYS A 52 5.94 12.41 4.54
N VAL A 53 4.79 11.80 4.23
CA VAL A 53 4.46 10.40 4.59
C VAL A 53 4.94 9.38 3.55
N TYR A 54 5.59 9.84 2.49
CA TYR A 54 6.18 9.00 1.45
C TYR A 54 7.69 8.87 1.67
N SER A 55 8.18 7.65 1.51
CA SER A 55 9.59 7.36 1.27
C SER A 55 9.65 6.01 0.55
N PRO A 56 10.56 5.82 -0.41
CA PRO A 56 10.80 4.49 -0.96
C PRO A 56 11.32 3.57 0.15
N SER A 57 11.06 2.27 0.01
CA SER A 57 11.54 1.24 0.96
C SER A 57 12.98 0.84 0.72
N VAL A 58 13.45 1.02 -0.51
CA VAL A 58 14.85 0.89 -0.91
C VAL A 58 15.29 2.15 -1.65
N ASN A 59 16.53 2.60 -1.45
CA ASN A 59 17.08 3.75 -2.17
C ASN A 59 17.59 3.34 -3.56
N GLN A 60 18.11 4.31 -4.33
CA GLN A 60 18.68 4.07 -5.66
C GLN A 60 19.88 3.11 -5.70
N TYR A 61 20.49 2.83 -4.55
CA TYR A 61 21.59 1.88 -4.36
C TYR A 61 21.12 0.50 -3.85
N ASN A 62 19.81 0.24 -3.84
CA ASN A 62 19.18 -0.98 -3.30
C ASN A 62 19.38 -1.20 -1.79
N GLU A 63 19.65 -0.13 -1.05
CA GLU A 63 19.79 -0.20 0.41
C GLU A 63 18.47 0.17 1.09
N LYS A 64 18.25 -0.31 2.31
CA LYS A 64 17.05 0.04 3.09
C LYS A 64 16.98 1.55 3.31
N SER A 65 15.79 2.11 3.08
CA SER A 65 15.47 3.51 3.34
C SER A 65 14.44 3.62 4.49
N GLU A 66 14.02 4.83 4.82
CA GLU A 66 13.05 5.13 5.89
C GLU A 66 11.64 4.60 5.60
N GLY A 67 11.35 4.35 4.32
CA GLY A 67 10.06 3.85 3.88
C GLY A 67 9.86 2.37 4.14
N VAL A 68 8.60 1.97 4.30
CA VAL A 68 8.20 0.56 4.34
C VAL A 68 7.03 0.31 3.41
N SER A 69 6.86 -0.94 2.96
CA SER A 69 5.62 -1.32 2.26
C SER A 69 4.41 -1.16 3.19
N LEU A 70 3.25 -0.81 2.64
CA LEU A 70 2.01 -0.62 3.40
C LEU A 70 1.68 -1.79 4.34
N PHE A 71 1.82 -3.04 3.88
CA PHE A 71 1.49 -4.21 4.70
C PHE A 71 2.48 -4.44 5.86
N VAL A 72 3.72 -3.99 5.74
CA VAL A 72 4.67 -3.95 6.88
C VAL A 72 4.28 -2.86 7.88
N ALA A 73 3.86 -1.68 7.41
CA ALA A 73 3.34 -0.63 8.30
C ALA A 73 2.11 -1.12 9.09
N LEU A 74 1.16 -1.77 8.40
CA LEU A 74 -0.03 -2.38 9.00
C LEU A 74 0.31 -3.52 9.96
N ALA A 75 1.30 -4.36 9.66
CA ALA A 75 1.79 -5.39 10.58
C ALA A 75 2.32 -4.78 11.89
N GLY A 76 2.96 -3.62 11.79
CA GLY A 76 3.40 -2.87 12.96
C GLY A 76 2.24 -2.37 13.82
N LEU A 77 1.16 -1.89 13.23
CA LEU A 77 -0.07 -1.52 13.96
C LEU A 77 -0.77 -2.73 14.58
N ARG A 78 -0.77 -3.85 13.86
CA ARG A 78 -1.36 -5.12 14.31
C ARG A 78 -0.75 -5.64 15.62
N GLN A 79 0.41 -5.13 16.07
CA GLN A 79 0.95 -5.50 17.39
C GLN A 79 0.09 -5.01 18.55
N ASN A 80 -0.70 -3.96 18.34
CA ASN A 80 -1.68 -3.52 19.32
C ASN A 80 -2.93 -4.42 19.20
N GLU A 81 -3.22 -5.17 20.27
CA GLU A 81 -4.35 -6.12 20.32
C GLU A 81 -5.71 -5.43 20.14
N ASP A 82 -5.85 -4.15 20.52
CA ASP A 82 -7.11 -3.39 20.38
C ASP A 82 -7.48 -3.15 18.91
N VAL A 83 -6.49 -3.01 18.02
CA VAL A 83 -6.70 -2.75 16.59
C VAL A 83 -6.52 -3.98 15.72
N LYS A 84 -5.86 -5.03 16.23
CA LYS A 84 -5.52 -6.25 15.49
C LYS A 84 -6.73 -6.93 14.88
N VAL A 85 -7.80 -7.16 15.64
CA VAL A 85 -9.02 -7.81 15.14
C VAL A 85 -9.67 -6.97 14.03
N ALA A 86 -9.70 -5.65 14.20
CA ALA A 86 -10.26 -4.73 13.22
C ALA A 86 -9.44 -4.66 11.92
N LEU A 87 -8.11 -4.77 12.02
CA LEU A 87 -7.21 -4.84 10.88
C LEU A 87 -7.33 -6.18 10.15
N ASP A 88 -7.29 -7.30 10.88
CA ASP A 88 -7.38 -8.65 10.31
C ASP A 88 -8.69 -8.84 9.53
N ARG A 89 -9.81 -8.35 10.06
CA ARG A 89 -11.13 -8.37 9.38
C ARG A 89 -11.16 -7.60 8.05
N ARG A 90 -10.27 -6.63 7.85
CA ARG A 90 -10.16 -5.84 6.60
C ARG A 90 -9.12 -6.40 5.65
N VAL A 91 -8.01 -6.91 6.18
CA VAL A 91 -6.93 -7.47 5.38
C VAL A 91 -7.31 -8.84 4.81
N GLN A 92 -7.96 -9.72 5.57
CA GLN A 92 -8.29 -11.07 5.10
C GLN A 92 -9.16 -11.07 3.83
N PRO A 93 -10.27 -10.30 3.73
CA PRO A 93 -11.04 -10.23 2.49
C PRO A 93 -10.27 -9.64 1.32
N LEU A 94 -9.40 -8.64 1.59
CA LEU A 94 -8.51 -8.07 0.57
C LEU A 94 -7.58 -9.14 -0.03
N LEU A 95 -7.05 -10.04 0.80
CA LEU A 95 -6.20 -11.15 0.33
C LEU A 95 -6.98 -12.26 -0.39
N ALA A 96 -8.31 -12.28 -0.30
CA ALA A 96 -9.16 -13.27 -0.96
C ALA A 96 -9.70 -12.79 -2.32
N THR A 97 -9.86 -11.48 -2.52
CA THR A 97 -10.46 -10.93 -3.74
C THR A 97 -9.49 -10.87 -4.91
N THR A 98 -10.03 -10.96 -6.13
CA THR A 98 -9.34 -10.71 -7.41
C THR A 98 -9.83 -9.42 -8.09
N ASN A 99 -10.80 -8.72 -7.49
CA ASN A 99 -11.37 -7.51 -8.06
C ASN A 99 -10.55 -6.29 -7.62
N VAL A 100 -9.93 -5.61 -8.59
CA VAL A 100 -9.07 -4.44 -8.31
C VAL A 100 -9.80 -3.29 -7.61
N ASN A 101 -11.07 -3.04 -7.95
CA ASN A 101 -11.85 -1.97 -7.29
C ASN A 101 -12.11 -2.31 -5.82
N SER A 102 -12.43 -3.58 -5.52
CA SER A 102 -12.58 -4.05 -4.14
C SER A 102 -11.27 -3.94 -3.35
N VAL A 103 -10.13 -4.26 -3.97
CA VAL A 103 -8.80 -4.07 -3.37
C VAL A 103 -8.54 -2.58 -3.07
N ILE A 104 -8.73 -1.69 -4.04
CA ILE A 104 -8.51 -0.24 -3.88
C ILE A 104 -9.39 0.35 -2.77
N ASN A 105 -10.66 -0.06 -2.71
CA ASN A 105 -11.59 0.35 -1.64
C ASN A 105 -11.08 -0.12 -0.28
N SER A 106 -10.64 -1.37 -0.18
CA SER A 106 -10.11 -1.93 1.06
C SER A 106 -8.81 -1.24 1.50
N LEU A 107 -7.90 -0.97 0.56
CA LEU A 107 -6.67 -0.20 0.79
C LEU A 107 -6.97 1.23 1.28
N THR A 108 -8.01 1.87 0.75
CA THR A 108 -8.45 3.20 1.18
C THR A 108 -8.78 3.20 2.68
N HIS A 109 -9.55 2.21 3.13
CA HIS A 109 -9.89 2.09 4.55
C HIS A 109 -8.67 1.75 5.42
N LEU A 110 -7.77 0.89 4.94
CA LEU A 110 -6.55 0.52 5.68
C LEU A 110 -5.60 1.72 5.84
N VAL A 111 -5.45 2.55 4.81
CA VAL A 111 -4.63 3.77 4.88
C VAL A 111 -5.25 4.81 5.82
N ALA A 112 -6.57 4.94 5.85
CA ALA A 112 -7.25 5.80 6.82
C ALA A 112 -7.01 5.35 8.27
N ILE A 113 -7.02 4.04 8.53
CA ILE A 113 -6.66 3.47 9.85
C ILE A 113 -5.19 3.75 10.16
N LEU A 114 -4.29 3.58 9.19
CA LEU A 114 -2.87 3.87 9.37
C LEU A 114 -2.64 5.32 9.79
N LYS A 115 -3.24 6.27 9.07
CA LYS A 115 -3.22 7.69 9.42
C LYS A 115 -3.76 7.96 10.83
N GLY A 116 -4.89 7.36 11.20
CA GLY A 116 -5.52 7.55 12.50
C GLY A 116 -4.72 7.01 13.68
N SER A 117 -3.75 6.12 13.44
CA SER A 117 -2.93 5.51 14.49
C SER A 117 -1.88 6.42 15.13
N GLN A 118 -1.68 7.64 14.58
CA GLN A 118 -0.66 8.61 15.02
C GLN A 118 0.79 8.10 14.96
N ARG A 119 1.02 6.92 14.37
CA ARG A 119 2.36 6.38 14.18
C ARG A 119 3.03 7.11 13.02
N THR A 120 4.21 7.67 13.28
CA THR A 120 5.05 8.24 12.23
C THR A 120 5.68 7.10 11.43
N CYS A 121 5.08 6.78 10.28
CA CYS A 121 5.68 5.84 9.33
C CYS A 121 5.57 6.37 7.90
N LYS A 122 6.66 6.21 7.14
CA LYS A 122 6.67 6.54 5.72
C LYS A 122 6.34 5.29 4.92
N VAL A 123 5.44 5.42 3.95
CA VAL A 123 4.97 4.32 3.11
C VAL A 123 5.54 4.46 1.71
N ASP A 124 6.04 3.33 1.20
CA ASP A 124 6.48 3.20 -0.18
C ASP A 124 5.28 3.03 -1.12
N TYR A 125 4.68 4.17 -1.46
CA TYR A 125 3.54 4.25 -2.37
C TYR A 125 3.92 3.84 -3.80
N ALA A 126 5.14 4.12 -4.25
CA ALA A 126 5.61 3.72 -5.57
C ALA A 126 5.59 2.18 -5.73
N ARG A 127 6.06 1.46 -4.70
CA ARG A 127 5.95 0.00 -4.66
C ARG A 127 4.50 -0.49 -4.68
N LEU A 128 3.60 0.17 -3.93
CA LEU A 128 2.17 -0.17 -3.95
C LEU A 128 1.53 0.05 -5.34
N ALA A 129 2.00 1.05 -6.10
CA ALA A 129 1.50 1.30 -7.46
C ALA A 129 1.91 0.16 -8.40
N ASN A 130 3.17 -0.28 -8.31
CA ASN A 130 3.62 -1.45 -9.04
C ASN A 130 2.83 -2.71 -8.65
N ASP A 131 2.61 -2.94 -7.34
CA ASP A 131 1.81 -4.08 -6.88
C ASP A 131 0.39 -4.06 -7.47
N LEU A 132 -0.28 -2.89 -7.48
CA LEU A 132 -1.62 -2.74 -8.08
C LEU A 132 -1.62 -2.90 -9.60
N PHE A 133 -0.58 -2.43 -10.29
CA PHE A 133 -0.43 -2.66 -11.72
C PHE A 133 -0.31 -4.16 -12.01
N GLN A 134 0.61 -4.86 -11.33
CA GLN A 134 0.81 -6.30 -11.48
C GLN A 134 -0.43 -7.10 -11.12
N PHE A 135 -1.17 -6.69 -10.08
CA PHE A 135 -2.40 -7.34 -9.65
C PHE A 135 -3.47 -7.41 -10.77
N GLN A 136 -3.49 -6.43 -11.67
CA GLN A 136 -4.48 -6.37 -12.76
C GLN A 136 -4.11 -7.21 -13.98
N ILE A 137 -2.84 -7.61 -14.14
CA ILE A 137 -2.35 -8.29 -15.35
C ILE A 137 -2.98 -9.67 -15.55
N SER A 138 -3.01 -10.48 -14.48
CA SER A 138 -3.54 -11.84 -14.53
C SER A 138 -3.87 -12.36 -13.15
N TYR A 139 -4.65 -13.44 -13.09
CA TYR A 139 -4.94 -14.15 -11.83
C TYR A 139 -3.67 -14.62 -11.12
N GLU A 140 -2.67 -15.10 -11.88
CA GLU A 140 -1.39 -15.53 -11.31
C GLU A 140 -0.60 -14.37 -10.69
N GLN A 141 -0.52 -13.24 -11.39
CA GLN A 141 0.15 -12.04 -10.86
C GLN A 141 -0.60 -11.49 -9.64
N ALA A 142 -1.93 -11.49 -9.66
CA ALA A 142 -2.76 -11.16 -8.49
C ALA A 142 -2.46 -12.08 -7.29
N ASN A 143 -2.32 -13.39 -7.51
CA ASN A 143 -1.94 -14.33 -6.45
C ASN A 143 -0.56 -14.03 -5.85
N ARG A 144 0.43 -13.74 -6.71
CA ARG A 144 1.79 -13.39 -6.26
C ARG A 144 1.80 -12.13 -5.41
N VAL A 145 1.06 -11.10 -5.83
CA VAL A 145 0.89 -9.86 -5.07
C VAL A 145 0.23 -10.13 -3.71
N ARG A 146 -0.89 -10.86 -3.68
CA ARG A 146 -1.60 -11.22 -2.43
C ARG A 146 -0.74 -12.04 -1.49
N LEU A 147 0.02 -13.00 -2.01
CA LEU A 147 0.97 -13.77 -1.21
C LEU A 147 2.06 -12.89 -0.60
N ASN A 148 2.61 -11.95 -1.38
CA ASN A 148 3.61 -11.01 -0.87
C ASN A 148 3.03 -10.10 0.22
N TRP A 149 1.84 -9.54 0.01
CA TRP A 149 1.13 -8.74 1.02
C TRP A 149 0.84 -9.54 2.29
N GLY A 150 0.37 -10.78 2.15
CA GLY A 150 0.15 -11.70 3.27
C GLY A 150 1.44 -11.99 4.04
N ARG A 151 2.55 -12.24 3.35
CA ARG A 151 3.87 -12.39 3.99
C ARG A 151 4.27 -11.13 4.75
N GLN A 152 4.20 -9.97 4.12
CA GLN A 152 4.54 -8.69 4.76
C GLN A 152 3.70 -8.43 6.03
N TYR A 153 2.40 -8.74 5.96
CA TYR A 153 1.43 -8.50 7.03
C TYR A 153 1.53 -9.50 8.19
N PHE A 154 1.65 -10.81 7.90
CA PHE A 154 1.63 -11.86 8.92
C PHE A 154 3.03 -12.31 9.39
N TYR A 155 4.07 -12.21 8.54
CA TYR A 155 5.41 -12.74 8.87
C TYR A 155 6.25 -11.80 9.73
N SER A 156 6.01 -10.48 9.70
CA SER A 156 6.78 -9.49 10.48
C SER A 156 6.77 -9.70 12.00
N ASN A 157 6.02 -10.69 12.50
CA ASN A 157 5.79 -10.97 13.93
C ASN A 157 6.78 -11.90 14.64
N ASN A 158 7.75 -12.52 13.95
CA ASN A 158 8.59 -13.54 14.60
C ASN A 158 9.97 -13.07 15.11
N LYS A 159 10.46 -11.89 14.72
CA LYS A 159 11.76 -11.39 15.22
C LYS A 159 11.64 -10.62 16.54
N SER A 160 10.66 -9.74 16.68
CA SER A 160 10.50 -8.89 17.87
C SER A 160 10.18 -9.66 19.16
N LYS A 161 9.52 -10.82 19.07
CA LYS A 161 9.27 -11.70 20.24
C LYS A 161 10.45 -12.62 20.61
N LYS A 162 11.34 -12.94 19.67
CA LYS A 162 12.52 -13.78 19.97
C LYS A 162 13.63 -12.98 20.66
N GLU A 163 13.90 -11.77 20.20
CA GLU A 163 14.97 -10.92 20.76
C GLU A 163 14.63 -10.40 22.18
N GLN A 164 13.35 -10.20 22.53
CA GLN A 164 12.94 -9.81 23.90
C GLN A 164 12.98 -10.94 24.92
N ASN A 165 12.93 -12.21 24.49
CA ASN A 165 12.98 -13.37 25.38
C ASN A 165 14.42 -13.86 25.64
N GLU A 166 15.38 -13.52 24.77
CA GLU A 166 16.80 -13.87 24.95
C GLU A 166 17.54 -12.86 25.85
N GLY A 167 17.06 -11.62 25.98
CA GLY A 167 17.63 -10.60 26.88
C GLY A 167 17.17 -10.64 28.35
N LYS A 168 16.24 -11.53 28.71
CA LYS A 168 15.74 -11.72 30.10
C LYS A 168 16.28 -12.97 30.80
N LYS A 169 17.18 -13.69 30.15
CA LYS A 169 17.94 -14.80 30.74
C LYS A 169 19.42 -14.43 30.71
N ASN A 170 19.85 -13.57 31.62
CA ASN A 170 21.22 -13.45 32.10
C ASN A 170 21.21 -12.64 33.39
#